data_AF-A0A4Q6CK62-F1
#
_entry.id   AF-A0A4Q6CK62-F1
#
_cell.length_a   1.000
_cell.length_b   1.000
_cell.length_c   1.000
_cell.angle_alpha   90.00
_cell.angle_beta   90.00
_cell.angle_gamma   90.00
#
_symmetry.space_group_name_H-M   'P 1'
#
loop_
_entity.id
_entity.type
_entity.pdbx_description
1 polymer ?
#
loop_
_entity_poly.entity_id
_entity_poly.type
_entity_poly.pdbx_seq_one_letter_code
_entity_poly.pdbx_strand_id
1 'polypeptide(L)'
;MDADKPFSIIVALFIWSVLTAVSPEAQASRLNVLTLNLHGYHPMGKEERQFESRDGKTRRAESFLTYFPFGEIQDGHEKQLEFLSREFAAMNEPDLPHVIFLQEVGAGLPSSAKDCQEFYANPGTDFFGKNSALRLASRLETKGVKFHVELACRGNIGWRTDANTFSTERILSASGQVVFDFGANPYPNGFIVEGTAILVREPYRILDQRVEWLQIPETSDKAFIQFARVQKSGEKGWTLIANLHGTHKVRHFESAVTFREALENFVASHSDRANYLGAIVSGDFNANLYRPNSKLAEVSTAPWEIGVSGEFDFAHALDNDFIHLEETLWKQNVDPKFKPWANIGTDSAARKRVSIAVERFKRLARSNRLIDLQEAFIGFNPKKCLNFMRLDSACEREDRIDLVFASHTLSPLKAAILFSKNSFYSLVGPTDHPGVYAQYEY
;
A
#
# COMPACT_ATOMS: atom_id res chain seq x y z
N MET A 1 1.36 49.77 -60.54
CA MET A 1 0.20 49.27 -59.76
C MET A 1 0.46 47.80 -59.54
N ASP A 2 1.16 47.48 -58.44
CA ASP A 2 1.57 46.11 -58.12
C ASP A 2 0.47 45.44 -57.30
N ALA A 3 -0.27 44.56 -57.97
CA ALA A 3 -1.41 43.84 -57.43
C ALA A 3 -1.03 42.40 -57.04
N ASP A 4 0.01 42.21 -56.22
CA ASP A 4 0.52 40.86 -55.88
C ASP A 4 0.87 40.66 -54.39
N LYS A 5 0.17 41.33 -53.46
CA LYS A 5 0.42 41.17 -52.01
C LYS A 5 -0.77 40.88 -51.07
N PRO A 6 -1.99 40.47 -51.50
CA PRO A 6 -3.00 40.05 -50.52
C PRO A 6 -2.82 38.59 -50.06
N PHE A 7 -2.24 37.73 -50.90
CA PHE A 7 -2.20 36.28 -50.61
C PHE A 7 -1.20 35.90 -49.51
N SER A 8 -0.03 36.55 -49.48
CA SER A 8 1.03 36.23 -48.51
C SER A 8 0.68 36.64 -47.08
N ILE A 9 -0.10 37.72 -46.91
CA ILE A 9 -0.54 38.20 -45.59
C ILE A 9 -1.64 37.30 -45.02
N ILE A 10 -2.56 36.83 -45.87
CA ILE A 10 -3.64 35.92 -45.45
C ILE A 10 -3.06 34.55 -45.06
N VAL A 11 -2.08 34.02 -45.79
CA VAL A 11 -1.41 32.76 -45.43
C VAL A 11 -0.62 32.90 -44.14
N ALA A 12 0.09 34.02 -43.93
CA ALA A 12 0.81 34.27 -42.67
C ALA A 12 -0.13 34.39 -41.46
N LEU A 13 -1.28 35.07 -41.62
CA LEU A 13 -2.29 35.19 -40.56
C LEU A 13 -3.02 33.86 -40.30
N PHE A 14 -3.23 33.02 -41.31
CA PHE A 14 -3.82 31.69 -41.17
C PHE A 14 -2.86 30.70 -40.50
N ILE A 15 -1.57 30.75 -40.83
CA ILE A 15 -0.54 29.97 -40.13
C ILE A 15 -0.38 30.45 -38.69
N TRP A 16 -0.41 31.76 -38.44
CA TRP A 16 -0.38 32.30 -37.07
C TRP A 16 -1.63 31.87 -36.29
N SER A 17 -2.83 31.96 -36.86
CA SER A 17 -4.06 31.56 -36.18
C SER A 17 -4.15 30.05 -35.96
N VAL A 18 -3.62 29.21 -36.86
CA VAL A 18 -3.48 27.76 -36.62
C VAL A 18 -2.40 27.48 -35.55
N LEU A 19 -1.28 28.20 -35.54
CA LEU A 19 -0.24 28.05 -34.52
C LEU A 19 -0.66 28.59 -33.14
N THR A 20 -1.58 29.55 -33.06
CA THR A 20 -2.16 30.03 -31.78
C THR A 20 -3.44 29.33 -31.38
N ALA A 21 -4.16 28.70 -32.31
CA ALA A 21 -5.30 27.82 -32.00
C ALA A 21 -4.83 26.45 -31.51
N VAL A 22 -3.59 26.06 -31.84
CA VAL A 22 -2.84 25.03 -31.09
C VAL A 22 -2.00 25.72 -30.03
N SER A 23 -2.62 26.57 -29.20
CA SER A 23 -2.17 26.56 -27.82
C SER A 23 -2.36 25.11 -27.38
N PRO A 24 -1.33 24.39 -26.88
CA PRO A 24 -1.66 23.30 -25.99
C PRO A 24 -2.49 24.00 -24.91
N GLU A 25 -3.80 23.75 -24.88
CA GLU A 25 -4.47 23.74 -23.59
C GLU A 25 -3.47 23.00 -22.70
N ALA A 26 -2.95 23.68 -21.68
CA ALA A 26 -2.14 23.04 -20.68
C ALA A 26 -3.05 21.94 -20.11
N GLN A 27 -3.02 20.76 -20.73
CA GLN A 27 -3.74 19.59 -20.27
C GLN A 27 -3.10 19.35 -18.93
N ALA A 28 -3.85 19.70 -17.88
CA ALA A 28 -3.36 19.59 -16.54
C ALA A 28 -2.85 18.17 -16.33
N SER A 29 -1.72 18.09 -15.65
CA SER A 29 -0.93 16.87 -15.66
C SER A 29 -1.65 15.81 -14.86
N ARG A 30 -1.88 14.65 -15.50
CA ARG A 30 -2.62 13.56 -14.88
C ARG A 30 -1.70 12.51 -14.32
N LEU A 31 -1.99 12.08 -13.10
CA LEU A 31 -1.33 10.96 -12.45
C LEU A 31 -2.38 9.91 -12.08
N ASN A 32 -2.22 8.72 -12.67
CA ASN A 32 -3.13 7.59 -12.46
C ASN A 32 -2.43 6.63 -11.54
N VAL A 33 -3.09 6.27 -10.45
CA VAL A 33 -2.55 5.44 -9.39
C VAL A 33 -3.45 4.23 -9.20
N LEU A 34 -2.82 3.08 -9.03
CA LEU A 34 -3.50 1.86 -8.66
C LEU A 34 -2.79 1.24 -7.47
N THR A 35 -3.55 0.77 -6.49
CA THR A 35 -3.06 -0.09 -5.42
C THR A 35 -3.70 -1.46 -5.52
N LEU A 36 -2.88 -2.48 -5.40
CA LEU A 36 -3.31 -3.87 -5.34
C LEU A 36 -2.53 -4.56 -4.22
N ASN A 37 -3.25 -5.30 -3.39
CA ASN A 37 -2.63 -6.19 -2.45
C ASN A 37 -2.53 -7.59 -3.07
N LEU A 38 -1.32 -8.12 -3.20
CA LEU A 38 -1.10 -9.43 -3.84
C LEU A 38 -0.86 -10.55 -2.83
N HIS A 39 -1.36 -10.41 -1.61
CA HIS A 39 -1.36 -11.47 -0.60
C HIS A 39 -1.64 -12.84 -1.23
N GLY A 40 -0.68 -13.74 -1.07
CA GLY A 40 -0.96 -15.16 -1.09
C GLY A 40 -1.47 -15.56 0.30
N TYR A 41 -2.77 -15.46 0.54
CA TYR A 41 -3.47 -15.92 1.76
C TYR A 41 -3.04 -15.26 3.09
N HIS A 42 -4.02 -14.73 3.82
CA HIS A 42 -3.84 -14.25 5.19
C HIS A 42 -4.14 -15.35 6.22
N PRO A 43 -3.21 -15.73 7.11
CA PRO A 43 -3.47 -16.68 8.19
C PRO A 43 -4.24 -16.08 9.38
N MET A 44 -4.99 -15.00 9.15
CA MET A 44 -5.73 -14.29 10.17
C MET A 44 -6.89 -15.15 10.69
N GLY A 45 -6.97 -15.31 12.01
CA GLY A 45 -8.07 -15.99 12.69
C GLY A 45 -7.83 -17.47 13.05
N LYS A 46 -6.64 -18.02 12.78
CA LYS A 46 -6.25 -19.33 13.34
C LYS A 46 -5.72 -19.17 14.77
N GLU A 47 -5.94 -20.19 15.60
CA GLU A 47 -5.40 -20.24 16.95
C GLU A 47 -3.87 -20.11 16.94
N GLU A 48 -3.35 -19.42 17.95
CA GLU A 48 -1.92 -19.31 18.22
C GLU A 48 -1.27 -20.70 18.27
N ARG A 49 -0.10 -20.86 17.65
CA ARG A 49 0.65 -22.12 17.62
C ARG A 49 1.83 -22.06 18.58
N GLN A 50 2.23 -23.21 19.10
CA GLN A 50 3.42 -23.36 19.93
C GLN A 50 4.38 -24.36 19.29
N PHE A 51 5.67 -24.11 19.41
CA PHE A 51 6.69 -25.14 19.19
C PHE A 51 6.97 -25.84 20.49
N GLU A 52 7.00 -27.17 20.46
CA GLU A 52 7.46 -27.99 21.56
C GLU A 52 8.72 -28.75 21.12
N SER A 53 9.81 -28.54 21.83
CA SER A 53 11.06 -29.28 21.61
C SER A 53 10.99 -30.70 22.20
N ARG A 54 11.92 -31.58 21.79
CA ARG A 54 11.97 -32.97 22.30
C ARG A 54 12.13 -33.10 23.82
N ASP A 55 12.65 -32.07 24.48
CA ASP A 55 12.75 -31.99 25.95
C ASP A 55 11.49 -31.39 26.61
N GLY A 56 10.41 -31.16 25.85
CA GLY A 56 9.12 -30.70 26.34
C GLY A 56 9.02 -29.20 26.60
N LYS A 57 10.02 -28.39 26.21
CA LYS A 57 9.94 -26.93 26.35
C LYS A 57 9.07 -26.37 25.24
N THR A 58 8.16 -25.49 25.62
CA THR A 58 7.28 -24.80 24.68
C THR A 58 7.69 -23.36 24.45
N ARG A 59 7.59 -22.89 23.20
CA ARG A 59 7.72 -21.48 22.83
C ARG A 59 6.60 -21.10 21.87
N ARG A 60 6.18 -19.83 21.93
CA ARG A 60 5.21 -19.28 20.98
C ARG A 60 5.78 -19.30 19.56
N ALA A 61 4.97 -19.66 18.58
CA ALA A 61 5.34 -19.49 17.18
C ALA A 61 5.34 -18.00 16.80
N GLU A 62 6.42 -17.54 16.18
CA GLU A 62 6.60 -16.13 15.78
C GLU A 62 5.63 -15.68 14.68
N SER A 63 4.98 -16.62 13.97
CA SER A 63 3.86 -16.33 13.07
C SER A 63 2.84 -17.47 13.04
N PHE A 64 1.64 -17.19 12.51
CA PHE A 64 0.56 -18.16 12.38
C PHE A 64 0.92 -19.18 11.28
N LEU A 65 1.24 -20.41 11.68
CA LEU A 65 1.55 -21.51 10.75
C LEU A 65 0.26 -21.95 10.01
N THR A 66 0.17 -21.66 8.71
CA THR A 66 -0.94 -22.10 7.85
C THR A 66 -0.48 -22.76 6.56
N TYR A 67 -1.17 -23.84 6.17
CA TYR A 67 -0.72 -24.83 5.21
C TYR A 67 -1.34 -24.70 3.82
N PHE A 68 -0.47 -24.65 2.81
CA PHE A 68 -0.78 -24.84 1.40
C PHE A 68 0.28 -25.76 0.77
N PRO A 69 -0.15 -26.76 -0.01
CA PRO A 69 0.74 -27.46 -0.92
C PRO A 69 1.44 -26.46 -1.86
N PHE A 70 2.73 -26.68 -2.16
CA PHE A 70 3.50 -25.84 -3.09
C PHE A 70 2.78 -25.62 -4.43
N GLY A 71 2.14 -26.67 -4.97
CA GLY A 71 1.38 -26.59 -6.21
C GLY A 71 0.18 -25.63 -6.13
N GLU A 72 -0.51 -25.53 -4.98
CA GLU A 72 -1.62 -24.60 -4.82
C GLU A 72 -1.15 -23.14 -4.77
N ILE A 73 -0.01 -22.88 -4.12
CA ILE A 73 0.64 -21.55 -4.13
C ILE A 73 1.03 -21.20 -5.56
N GLN A 74 1.69 -22.12 -6.27
CA GLN A 74 2.09 -21.91 -7.66
C GLN A 74 0.90 -21.61 -8.57
N ASP A 75 -0.12 -22.44 -8.53
CA ASP A 75 -1.31 -22.28 -9.36
C ASP A 75 -2.08 -21.00 -9.04
N GLY A 76 -2.17 -20.62 -7.76
CA GLY A 76 -2.83 -19.41 -7.31
C GLY A 76 -2.13 -18.15 -7.82
N HIS A 77 -0.83 -18.04 -7.57
CA HIS A 77 0.00 -16.93 -8.07
C HIS A 77 -0.04 -16.83 -9.60
N GLU A 78 -0.01 -17.96 -10.30
CA GLU A 78 -0.05 -17.98 -11.76
C GLU A 78 -1.39 -17.44 -12.29
N LYS A 79 -2.52 -17.91 -11.75
CA LYS A 79 -3.85 -17.40 -12.09
C LYS A 79 -4.00 -15.91 -11.80
N GLN A 80 -3.48 -15.46 -10.66
CA GLN A 80 -3.50 -14.06 -10.25
C GLN A 80 -2.74 -13.18 -11.27
N LEU A 81 -1.51 -13.57 -11.62
CA LEU A 81 -0.68 -12.83 -12.57
C LEU A 81 -1.24 -12.88 -14.00
N GLU A 82 -1.79 -14.01 -14.44
CA GLU A 82 -2.47 -14.13 -15.74
C GLU A 82 -3.68 -13.20 -15.80
N PHE A 83 -4.52 -13.22 -14.76
CA PHE A 83 -5.66 -12.33 -14.64
C PHE A 83 -5.22 -10.87 -14.72
N LEU A 84 -4.31 -10.44 -13.85
CA LEU A 84 -3.86 -9.05 -13.78
C LEU A 84 -3.24 -8.61 -15.11
N SER A 85 -2.31 -9.40 -15.66
CA SER A 85 -1.66 -9.07 -16.94
C SER A 85 -2.64 -8.95 -18.11
N ARG A 86 -3.72 -9.73 -18.12
CA ARG A 86 -4.79 -9.62 -19.12
C ARG A 86 -5.60 -8.35 -18.94
N GLU A 87 -6.05 -8.05 -17.71
CA GLU A 87 -6.88 -6.87 -17.45
C GLU A 87 -6.10 -5.57 -17.69
N PHE A 88 -4.84 -5.49 -17.24
CA PHE A 88 -3.97 -4.33 -17.49
C PHE A 88 -3.72 -4.09 -18.97
N ALA A 89 -3.47 -5.14 -19.75
CA ALA A 89 -3.25 -4.98 -21.19
C ALA A 89 -4.51 -4.65 -21.98
N ALA A 90 -5.70 -4.83 -21.38
CA ALA A 90 -6.95 -4.36 -21.94
C ALA A 90 -7.22 -2.88 -21.60
N MET A 91 -6.47 -2.28 -20.67
CA MET A 91 -6.59 -0.86 -20.35
C MET A 91 -5.93 -0.02 -21.45
N ASN A 92 -6.56 1.11 -21.76
CA ASN A 92 -6.05 2.09 -22.71
C ASN A 92 -5.95 3.45 -22.03
N GLU A 93 -5.18 4.37 -22.63
CA GLU A 93 -5.21 5.76 -22.24
C GLU A 93 -6.63 6.34 -22.37
N PRO A 94 -7.06 7.24 -21.45
CA PRO A 94 -6.27 7.89 -20.40
C PRO A 94 -6.32 7.15 -19.04
N ASP A 95 -6.77 5.89 -19.00
CA ASP A 95 -7.08 5.17 -17.76
C ASP A 95 -5.97 4.20 -17.31
N LEU A 96 -4.96 3.99 -18.13
CA LEU A 96 -3.83 3.11 -17.79
C LEU A 96 -3.04 3.69 -16.60
N PRO A 97 -2.78 2.94 -15.52
CA PRO A 97 -2.08 3.44 -14.34
C PRO A 97 -0.66 3.88 -14.65
N HIS A 98 -0.26 5.06 -14.17
CA HIS A 98 1.10 5.57 -14.24
C HIS A 98 1.97 5.01 -13.12
N VAL A 99 1.37 4.83 -11.95
CA VAL A 99 1.99 4.26 -10.76
C VAL A 99 1.14 3.10 -10.26
N ILE A 100 1.78 1.96 -9.96
CA ILE A 100 1.16 0.84 -9.28
C ILE A 100 1.88 0.59 -7.96
N PHE A 101 1.13 0.64 -6.87
CA PHE A 101 1.53 0.15 -5.57
C PHE A 101 1.14 -1.32 -5.47
N LEU A 102 2.13 -2.19 -5.24
CA LEU A 102 1.90 -3.59 -4.93
C LEU A 102 2.34 -3.85 -3.49
N GLN A 103 1.46 -4.40 -2.67
CA GLN A 103 1.82 -4.95 -1.37
C GLN A 103 1.99 -6.48 -1.44
N GLU A 104 2.73 -7.01 -0.46
CA GLU A 104 2.74 -8.43 -0.09
C GLU A 104 3.21 -9.37 -1.20
N VAL A 105 4.38 -9.03 -1.75
CA VAL A 105 4.89 -9.67 -2.95
C VAL A 105 5.87 -10.79 -2.60
N GLY A 106 5.44 -12.06 -2.58
CA GLY A 106 6.40 -13.16 -2.60
C GLY A 106 5.91 -14.60 -2.49
N ALA A 107 6.25 -15.39 -3.53
CA ALA A 107 6.55 -16.82 -3.42
C ALA A 107 7.95 -17.07 -4.01
N GLY A 108 8.82 -17.78 -3.29
CA GLY A 108 10.17 -18.12 -3.74
C GLY A 108 10.37 -19.62 -3.76
N LEU A 109 11.35 -20.09 -4.53
CA LEU A 109 11.69 -21.52 -4.56
C LEU A 109 12.50 -21.95 -3.32
N PRO A 110 12.42 -23.25 -2.98
CA PRO A 110 13.35 -23.97 -2.09
C PRO A 110 14.81 -23.54 -2.14
N SER A 111 15.31 -23.38 -3.37
CA SER A 111 16.70 -23.08 -3.72
C SER A 111 17.02 -21.58 -3.72
N SER A 112 16.03 -20.72 -3.51
CA SER A 112 16.24 -19.27 -3.47
C SER A 112 17.09 -18.88 -2.26
N ALA A 113 17.78 -17.75 -2.38
CA ALA A 113 18.51 -17.12 -1.29
C ALA A 113 17.66 -17.02 -0.01
N LYS A 114 18.30 -17.17 1.15
CA LYS A 114 17.66 -17.05 2.48
C LYS A 114 17.32 -15.62 2.84
N ASP A 115 18.01 -14.70 2.20
CA ASP A 115 17.88 -13.29 2.44
C ASP A 115 16.86 -12.68 1.46
N CYS A 116 15.91 -11.93 2.01
CA CYS A 116 14.86 -11.29 1.23
C CYS A 116 15.41 -10.16 0.35
N GLN A 117 16.51 -9.50 0.72
CA GLN A 117 17.18 -8.54 -0.16
C GLN A 117 17.85 -9.26 -1.34
N GLU A 118 18.49 -10.41 -1.13
CA GLU A 118 19.04 -11.24 -2.21
C GLU A 118 17.95 -11.82 -3.14
N PHE A 119 16.80 -12.22 -2.59
CA PHE A 119 15.64 -12.64 -3.41
C PHE A 119 15.17 -11.49 -4.33
N TYR A 120 15.23 -10.26 -3.84
CA TYR A 120 14.81 -9.05 -4.56
C TYR A 120 15.90 -8.51 -5.51
N ALA A 121 17.16 -8.93 -5.37
CA ALA A 121 18.29 -8.46 -6.18
C ALA A 121 18.42 -9.13 -7.57
N ASN A 122 17.61 -10.14 -7.90
CA ASN A 122 17.78 -10.93 -9.13
C ASN A 122 16.76 -10.57 -10.21
N PRO A 123 17.10 -9.72 -11.20
CA PRO A 123 16.17 -9.29 -12.24
C PRO A 123 15.91 -10.38 -13.29
N GLY A 124 14.70 -10.37 -13.87
CA GLY A 124 14.60 -10.50 -15.33
C GLY A 124 13.98 -11.74 -15.98
N THR A 125 13.16 -12.55 -15.31
CA THR A 125 12.36 -13.59 -16.00
C THR A 125 11.00 -13.83 -15.32
N ASP A 126 9.95 -14.09 -16.11
CA ASP A 126 8.66 -14.58 -15.60
C ASP A 126 8.77 -16.05 -15.17
N PHE A 127 9.29 -16.25 -13.96
CA PHE A 127 9.53 -17.56 -13.37
C PHE A 127 8.96 -17.57 -11.94
N PHE A 128 8.25 -18.64 -11.56
CA PHE A 128 7.58 -18.73 -10.26
C PHE A 128 8.51 -18.51 -9.06
N GLY A 129 9.80 -18.86 -9.18
CA GLY A 129 10.82 -18.54 -8.16
C GLY A 129 11.29 -17.09 -8.10
N LYS A 130 10.52 -16.15 -8.63
CA LYS A 130 10.81 -14.71 -8.65
C LYS A 130 9.63 -13.91 -8.11
N ASN A 131 9.95 -12.69 -7.66
CA ASN A 131 8.99 -11.74 -7.12
C ASN A 131 7.83 -11.43 -8.09
N SER A 132 6.58 -11.48 -7.61
CA SER A 132 5.38 -11.31 -8.46
C SER A 132 5.31 -9.96 -9.17
N ALA A 133 5.90 -8.88 -8.61
CA ALA A 133 5.93 -7.57 -9.25
C ALA A 133 6.80 -7.57 -10.51
N LEU A 134 7.98 -8.22 -10.45
CA LEU A 134 8.84 -8.39 -11.63
C LEU A 134 8.19 -9.28 -12.68
N ARG A 135 7.51 -10.36 -12.25
CA ARG A 135 6.78 -11.25 -13.16
C ARG A 135 5.63 -10.52 -13.86
N LEU A 136 4.85 -9.74 -13.10
CA LEU A 136 3.79 -8.90 -13.67
C LEU A 136 4.37 -7.89 -14.67
N ALA A 137 5.42 -7.15 -14.30
CA ALA A 137 6.06 -6.19 -15.19
C ALA A 137 6.58 -6.85 -16.47
N SER A 138 7.20 -8.03 -16.38
CA SER A 138 7.65 -8.80 -17.54
C SER A 138 6.48 -9.19 -18.46
N ARG A 139 5.36 -9.68 -17.91
CA ARG A 139 4.16 -10.00 -18.70
C ARG A 139 3.57 -8.77 -19.38
N LEU A 140 3.53 -7.63 -18.69
CA LEU A 140 3.04 -6.38 -19.25
C LEU A 140 3.95 -5.85 -20.37
N GLU A 141 5.27 -6.02 -20.23
CA GLU A 141 6.24 -5.62 -21.26
C GLU A 141 6.02 -6.42 -22.55
N THR A 142 5.75 -7.73 -22.47
CA THR A 142 5.38 -8.55 -23.65
C THR A 142 4.11 -8.08 -24.36
N LYS A 143 3.29 -7.26 -23.68
CA LYS A 143 2.04 -6.69 -24.18
C LYS A 143 2.19 -5.20 -24.53
N GLY A 144 3.41 -4.68 -24.55
CA GLY A 144 3.71 -3.30 -24.95
C GLY A 144 3.61 -2.26 -23.83
N VAL A 145 3.41 -2.68 -22.58
CA VAL A 145 3.31 -1.77 -21.43
C VAL A 145 4.52 -1.97 -20.52
N LYS A 146 5.41 -0.98 -20.47
CA LYS A 146 6.66 -1.08 -19.70
C LYS A 146 6.58 -0.30 -18.39
N PHE A 147 6.90 -0.99 -17.29
CA PHE A 147 7.07 -0.39 -15.98
C PHE A 147 8.52 -0.53 -15.52
N HIS A 148 9.04 0.54 -14.90
CA HIS A 148 10.19 0.48 -14.03
C HIS A 148 9.74 0.00 -12.66
N VAL A 149 10.44 -0.97 -12.07
CA VAL A 149 10.02 -1.64 -10.83
C VAL A 149 11.03 -1.36 -9.73
N GLU A 150 10.59 -0.73 -8.65
CA GLU A 150 11.36 -0.61 -7.40
C GLU A 150 10.79 -1.57 -6.37
N LEU A 151 11.58 -2.57 -5.99
CA LEU A 151 11.20 -3.54 -4.98
C LEU A 151 11.71 -3.11 -3.59
N ALA A 152 10.92 -3.37 -2.55
CA ALA A 152 11.32 -3.13 -1.18
C ALA A 152 11.00 -4.35 -0.31
N CYS A 153 12.05 -4.91 0.29
CA CYS A 153 11.95 -6.09 1.16
C CYS A 153 11.51 -5.68 2.57
N ARG A 154 10.31 -6.13 2.99
CA ARG A 154 9.81 -6.01 4.38
C ARG A 154 10.21 -7.21 5.24
N GLY A 155 10.63 -8.31 4.63
CA GLY A 155 11.29 -9.40 5.32
C GLY A 155 10.55 -10.73 5.22
N ASN A 156 11.08 -11.70 5.96
CA ASN A 156 10.64 -13.08 5.91
C ASN A 156 9.48 -13.28 6.89
N ILE A 157 8.25 -13.24 6.40
CA ILE A 157 7.03 -13.55 7.19
C ILE A 157 6.60 -15.00 7.12
N GLY A 158 7.08 -15.72 6.10
CA GLY A 158 6.96 -17.16 5.98
C GLY A 158 8.09 -17.88 6.69
N TRP A 159 7.73 -19.01 7.29
CA TRP A 159 8.70 -19.98 7.77
C TRP A 159 9.42 -20.56 6.56
N ARG A 160 10.75 -20.41 6.53
CA ARG A 160 11.59 -21.20 5.64
C ARG A 160 11.87 -22.53 6.31
N THR A 161 11.27 -23.58 5.80
CA THR A 161 11.42 -24.93 6.35
C THR A 161 12.14 -25.79 5.32
N ASP A 162 13.29 -26.36 5.64
CA ASP A 162 13.93 -27.46 4.90
C ASP A 162 13.50 -28.82 5.44
N ALA A 163 13.86 -29.92 4.79
CA ALA A 163 13.47 -31.28 5.19
C ALA A 163 13.72 -31.61 6.69
N ASN A 164 14.62 -30.89 7.37
CA ASN A 164 14.99 -31.14 8.76
C ASN A 164 14.51 -30.07 9.75
N THR A 165 13.78 -29.04 9.30
CA THR A 165 13.45 -27.87 10.14
C THR A 165 12.64 -28.21 11.38
N PHE A 166 11.79 -29.24 11.32
CA PHE A 166 11.03 -29.73 12.48
C PHE A 166 11.57 -31.07 13.02
N SER A 167 12.83 -31.40 12.77
CA SER A 167 13.44 -32.65 13.27
C SER A 167 13.52 -32.71 14.80
N THR A 168 13.57 -31.54 15.47
CA THR A 168 13.72 -31.39 16.93
C THR A 168 12.57 -30.65 17.60
N GLU A 169 11.62 -30.13 16.82
CA GLU A 169 10.47 -29.37 17.30
C GLU A 169 9.19 -29.92 16.66
N ARG A 170 8.09 -29.99 17.41
CA ARG A 170 6.75 -30.28 16.92
C ARG A 170 5.85 -29.08 17.13
N ILE A 171 4.75 -28.99 16.37
CA ILE A 171 3.83 -27.85 16.42
C ILE A 171 2.56 -28.25 17.15
N LEU A 172 2.19 -27.47 18.16
CA LEU A 172 0.96 -27.62 18.94
C LEU A 172 -0.05 -26.50 18.61
N SER A 173 -1.34 -26.77 18.81
CA SER A 173 -2.39 -25.75 18.93
C SER A 173 -2.28 -25.00 20.25
N ALA A 174 -3.04 -23.90 20.39
CA ALA A 174 -3.18 -23.19 21.67
C ALA A 174 -3.76 -24.10 22.78
N SER A 175 -4.54 -25.11 22.41
CA SER A 175 -5.08 -26.15 23.29
C SER A 175 -4.12 -27.32 23.58
N GLY A 176 -2.89 -27.28 23.05
CA GLY A 176 -1.88 -28.33 23.27
C GLY A 176 -2.03 -29.57 22.39
N GLN A 177 -2.90 -29.56 21.39
CA GLN A 177 -3.04 -30.67 20.44
C GLN A 177 -1.89 -30.64 19.43
N VAL A 178 -1.29 -31.80 19.15
CA VAL A 178 -0.26 -31.94 18.13
C VAL A 178 -0.87 -31.70 16.75
N VAL A 179 -0.38 -30.67 16.06
CA VAL A 179 -0.76 -30.31 14.68
C VAL A 179 0.22 -30.95 13.69
N PHE A 180 1.52 -30.88 14.01
CA PHE A 180 2.60 -31.55 13.26
C PHE A 180 3.58 -32.14 14.25
N ASP A 181 3.89 -33.43 14.11
CA ASP A 181 4.79 -34.12 15.03
C ASP A 181 6.27 -33.95 14.65
N PHE A 182 7.18 -34.42 15.49
CA PHE A 182 8.62 -34.34 15.22
C PHE A 182 8.99 -35.02 13.90
N GLY A 183 9.78 -34.32 13.09
CA GLY A 183 10.21 -34.77 11.76
C GLY A 183 9.12 -34.65 10.69
N ALA A 184 7.87 -34.33 11.07
CA ALA A 184 6.86 -33.94 10.11
C ALA A 184 7.17 -32.53 9.63
N ASN A 185 7.72 -32.41 8.42
CA ASN A 185 7.78 -31.14 7.74
C ASN A 185 6.64 -31.01 6.73
N PRO A 186 5.60 -30.21 7.02
CA PRO A 186 4.54 -29.95 6.05
C PRO A 186 4.96 -29.11 4.86
N TYR A 187 6.06 -28.35 4.95
CA TYR A 187 6.61 -27.58 3.84
C TYR A 187 8.09 -27.90 3.70
N PRO A 188 8.47 -29.10 3.25
CA PRO A 188 9.84 -29.30 2.85
C PRO A 188 10.12 -28.31 1.71
N ASN A 189 10.84 -27.25 2.09
CA ASN A 189 11.33 -26.16 1.27
C ASN A 189 10.34 -25.01 0.92
N GLY A 190 9.40 -24.69 1.81
CA GLY A 190 8.49 -23.52 1.63
C GLY A 190 9.17 -22.16 1.91
N PHE A 191 8.70 -21.09 1.26
CA PHE A 191 9.14 -19.70 1.48
C PHE A 191 8.01 -18.72 1.19
N ILE A 192 7.66 -17.87 2.16
CA ILE A 192 6.77 -16.72 1.97
C ILE A 192 7.56 -15.48 2.38
N VAL A 193 7.64 -14.49 1.49
CA VAL A 193 8.26 -13.20 1.77
C VAL A 193 7.24 -12.12 1.57
N GLU A 194 7.22 -11.19 2.51
CA GLU A 194 6.55 -9.94 2.33
C GLU A 194 7.53 -8.88 1.86
N GLY A 195 7.07 -8.12 0.89
CA GLY A 195 7.65 -6.86 0.52
C GLY A 195 6.67 -6.09 -0.33
N THR A 196 7.05 -4.87 -0.64
CA THR A 196 6.25 -3.96 -1.46
C THR A 196 6.98 -3.69 -2.76
N ALA A 197 6.23 -3.21 -3.75
CA ALA A 197 6.82 -2.65 -4.95
C ALA A 197 6.12 -1.35 -5.34
N ILE A 198 6.89 -0.46 -5.95
CA ILE A 198 6.39 0.71 -6.67
C ILE A 198 6.77 0.51 -8.14
N LEU A 199 5.77 0.41 -9.00
CA LEU A 199 5.95 0.32 -10.44
C LEU A 199 5.59 1.67 -11.05
N VAL A 200 6.48 2.22 -11.88
CA VAL A 200 6.28 3.52 -12.55
C VAL A 200 6.46 3.35 -14.05
N ARG A 201 5.51 3.82 -14.85
CA ARG A 201 5.61 3.84 -16.31
C ARG A 201 5.78 5.25 -16.86
N GLU A 202 6.25 5.31 -18.10
CA GLU A 202 6.26 6.53 -18.88
C GLU A 202 4.84 7.15 -19.00
N PRO A 203 4.74 8.49 -19.03
CA PRO A 203 5.85 9.46 -19.11
C PRO A 203 6.54 9.78 -17.77
N TYR A 204 6.16 9.11 -16.68
CA TYR A 204 6.77 9.31 -15.37
C TYR A 204 8.05 8.48 -15.20
N ARG A 205 8.96 8.99 -14.37
CA ARG A 205 10.20 8.32 -13.97
C ARG A 205 10.46 8.50 -12.49
N ILE A 206 11.19 7.56 -11.92
CA ILE A 206 11.69 7.66 -10.55
C ILE A 206 12.99 8.46 -10.57
N LEU A 207 13.09 9.46 -9.70
CA LEU A 207 14.30 10.26 -9.51
C LEU A 207 15.21 9.64 -8.45
N ASP A 208 14.61 9.22 -7.34
CA ASP A 208 15.22 8.42 -6.30
C ASP A 208 14.16 7.68 -5.50
N GLN A 209 14.61 6.72 -4.70
CA GLN A 209 13.79 5.92 -3.82
C GLN A 209 14.53 5.63 -2.51
N ARG A 210 13.76 5.39 -1.45
CA ARG A 210 14.26 4.90 -0.17
C ARG A 210 13.33 3.86 0.41
N VAL A 211 13.92 2.99 1.20
CA VAL A 211 13.22 2.00 2.03
C VAL A 211 13.71 2.20 3.46
N GLU A 212 12.78 2.38 4.39
CA GLU A 212 13.13 2.68 5.78
C GLU A 212 12.36 1.78 6.76
N TRP A 213 13.08 1.34 7.79
CA TRP A 213 12.53 0.76 9.00
C TRP A 213 12.53 1.80 10.10
N LEU A 214 11.38 2.42 10.31
CA LEU A 214 11.21 3.50 11.26
C LEU A 214 10.99 2.92 12.65
N GLN A 215 11.85 3.27 13.59
CA GLN A 215 11.65 2.89 14.98
C GLN A 215 10.44 3.62 15.54
N ILE A 216 9.45 2.89 16.05
CA ILE A 216 8.34 3.51 16.77
C ILE A 216 8.84 3.91 18.16
N PRO A 217 8.81 5.20 18.53
CA PRO A 217 9.34 5.67 19.81
C PRO A 217 8.78 4.92 21.00
N GLU A 218 9.61 4.71 22.03
CA GLU A 218 9.25 4.01 23.26
C GLU A 218 8.83 2.54 23.10
N THR A 219 9.10 1.94 21.94
CA THR A 219 8.84 0.52 21.67
C THR A 219 10.04 -0.10 20.97
N SER A 220 10.09 -1.43 20.91
CA SER A 220 10.98 -2.16 20.00
C SER A 220 10.38 -2.34 18.60
N ASP A 221 9.13 -1.91 18.40
CA ASP A 221 8.39 -2.12 17.16
C ASP A 221 8.95 -1.20 16.06
N LYS A 222 8.91 -1.68 14.82
CA LYS A 222 9.34 -0.91 13.64
C LYS A 222 8.22 -0.85 12.62
N ALA A 223 8.11 0.29 11.96
CA ALA A 223 7.20 0.52 10.86
C ALA A 223 7.98 0.50 9.54
N PHE A 224 7.41 -0.10 8.50
CA PHE A 224 8.06 -0.24 7.20
C PHE A 224 7.45 0.69 6.17
N ILE A 225 8.30 1.43 5.45
CA ILE A 225 7.88 2.32 4.38
C ILE A 225 8.84 2.25 3.20
N GLN A 226 8.27 2.25 2.00
CA GLN A 226 8.96 2.47 0.74
C GLN A 226 8.45 3.79 0.16
N PHE A 227 9.33 4.69 -0.26
CA PHE A 227 8.89 5.91 -0.94
C PHE A 227 9.87 6.34 -2.03
N ALA A 228 9.36 7.07 -3.00
CA ALA A 228 10.09 7.50 -4.18
C ALA A 228 9.66 8.90 -4.62
N ARG A 229 10.62 9.66 -5.19
CA ARG A 229 10.30 10.88 -5.93
C ARG A 229 10.02 10.52 -7.38
N VAL A 230 8.84 10.89 -7.86
CA VAL A 230 8.39 10.62 -9.22
C VAL A 230 8.19 11.93 -9.96
N GLN A 231 8.64 12.00 -11.20
CA GLN A 231 8.56 13.18 -12.05
C GLN A 231 8.07 12.81 -13.45
N LYS A 232 7.18 13.62 -14.01
CA LYS A 232 6.78 13.52 -15.40
C LYS A 232 7.88 14.06 -16.31
N SER A 233 8.19 13.32 -17.37
CA SER A 233 9.24 13.72 -18.32
C SER A 233 8.92 15.08 -18.94
N GLY A 234 9.90 15.98 -18.93
CA GLY A 234 9.75 17.36 -19.43
C GLY A 234 9.26 18.37 -18.39
N GLU A 235 8.83 17.92 -17.21
CA GLU A 235 8.38 18.80 -16.12
C GLU A 235 9.46 18.94 -15.03
N LYS A 236 9.46 20.09 -14.34
CA LYS A 236 10.32 20.32 -13.16
C LYS A 236 9.69 19.78 -11.88
N GLY A 237 8.36 19.77 -11.82
CA GLY A 237 7.61 19.36 -10.65
C GLY A 237 7.81 17.87 -10.34
N TRP A 238 7.77 17.52 -9.05
CA TRP A 238 7.87 16.13 -8.60
C TRP A 238 6.85 15.81 -7.51
N THR A 239 6.40 14.56 -7.50
CA THR A 239 5.43 14.02 -6.56
C THR A 239 6.10 12.96 -5.68
N LEU A 240 5.84 12.99 -4.38
CA LEU A 240 6.25 11.93 -3.46
C LEU A 240 5.26 10.77 -3.56
N ILE A 241 5.75 9.57 -3.82
CA ILE A 241 4.95 8.34 -3.88
C ILE A 241 5.40 7.45 -2.72
N ALA A 242 4.49 7.04 -1.84
CA ALA A 242 4.82 6.21 -0.68
C ALA A 242 3.92 4.98 -0.59
N ASN A 243 4.53 3.80 -0.45
CA ASN A 243 3.90 2.54 -0.16
C ASN A 243 4.22 2.16 1.29
N LEU A 244 3.21 2.04 2.15
CA LEU A 244 3.38 1.70 3.55
C LEU A 244 2.74 0.36 3.89
N HIS A 245 3.21 -0.21 5.00
CA HIS A 245 2.52 -1.32 5.64
C HIS A 245 2.34 -0.99 7.12
N GLY A 246 1.09 -0.74 7.51
CA GLY A 246 0.67 -0.45 8.87
C GLY A 246 0.72 -1.68 9.78
N THR A 247 0.69 -1.44 11.09
CA THR A 247 0.46 -2.49 12.10
C THR A 247 -1.03 -2.51 12.46
N HIS A 248 -1.43 -2.97 13.66
CA HIS A 248 -2.85 -3.05 14.03
C HIS A 248 -3.16 -2.29 15.33
N LYS A 249 -4.41 -1.88 15.49
CA LYS A 249 -4.92 -1.15 16.68
C LYS A 249 -4.06 0.08 16.99
N VAL A 250 -3.76 0.32 18.27
CA VAL A 250 -2.95 1.45 18.76
C VAL A 250 -1.58 1.50 18.07
N ARG A 251 -0.97 0.35 17.79
CA ARG A 251 0.34 0.30 17.12
C ARG A 251 0.27 0.89 15.71
N HIS A 252 -0.86 0.72 15.03
CA HIS A 252 -1.04 1.30 13.71
C HIS A 252 -0.97 2.83 13.79
N PHE A 253 -1.65 3.42 14.77
CA PHE A 253 -1.60 4.87 15.00
C PHE A 253 -0.18 5.38 15.23
N GLU A 254 0.55 4.72 16.11
CA GLU A 254 1.95 5.06 16.40
C GLU A 254 2.83 4.96 15.15
N SER A 255 2.62 3.90 14.34
CA SER A 255 3.31 3.69 13.08
C SER A 255 3.01 4.83 12.11
N ALA A 256 1.75 5.22 12.00
CA ALA A 256 1.31 6.20 11.02
C ALA A 256 1.73 7.63 11.37
N VAL A 257 1.79 7.98 12.66
CA VAL A 257 2.41 9.25 13.11
C VAL A 257 3.88 9.28 12.72
N THR A 258 4.57 8.15 12.88
CA THR A 258 5.99 8.00 12.54
C THR A 258 6.22 8.04 11.02
N PHE A 259 5.34 7.43 10.21
CA PHE A 259 5.39 7.54 8.75
C PHE A 259 5.27 8.98 8.28
N ARG A 260 4.33 9.74 8.86
CA ARG A 260 4.15 11.16 8.52
C ARG A 260 5.41 11.97 8.81
N GLU A 261 5.99 11.82 10.00
CA GLU A 261 7.26 12.47 10.37
C GLU A 261 8.38 12.15 9.35
N ALA A 262 8.51 10.88 8.95
CA ALA A 262 9.54 10.47 7.99
C ALA A 262 9.34 11.10 6.62
N LEU A 263 8.10 11.17 6.13
CA LEU A 263 7.80 11.77 4.82
C LEU A 263 7.95 13.29 4.83
N GLU A 264 7.53 13.98 5.90
CA GLU A 264 7.78 15.42 6.05
C GLU A 264 9.28 15.73 6.08
N ASN A 265 10.06 14.95 6.83
CA ASN A 265 11.53 15.08 6.87
C ASN A 265 12.16 14.79 5.51
N PHE A 266 11.65 13.79 4.78
CA PHE A 266 12.10 13.47 3.45
C PHE A 266 11.90 14.67 2.51
N VAL A 267 10.70 15.25 2.43
CA VAL A 267 10.43 16.44 1.60
C VAL A 267 11.30 17.62 2.03
N ALA A 268 11.40 17.89 3.34
CA ALA A 268 12.16 19.01 3.88
C ALA A 268 13.66 18.93 3.55
N SER A 269 14.21 17.72 3.44
CA SER A 269 15.63 17.47 3.18
C SER A 269 16.09 17.77 1.75
N HIS A 270 15.17 17.95 0.80
CA HIS A 270 15.51 18.15 -0.61
C HIS A 270 15.70 19.63 -0.96
N SER A 271 16.79 19.93 -1.66
CA SER A 271 17.13 21.30 -2.07
C SER A 271 16.15 21.89 -3.09
N ASP A 272 15.49 21.03 -3.88
CA ASP A 272 14.51 21.38 -4.90
C ASP A 272 13.05 21.27 -4.41
N ARG A 273 12.82 21.36 -3.09
CA ARG A 273 11.48 21.35 -2.49
C ARG A 273 10.51 22.38 -3.06
N ALA A 274 11.01 23.46 -3.68
CA ALA A 274 10.17 24.45 -4.35
C ALA A 274 9.41 23.87 -5.57
N ASN A 275 9.86 22.73 -6.11
CA ASN A 275 9.22 22.01 -7.21
C ASN A 275 8.34 20.84 -6.71
N TYR A 276 8.15 20.71 -5.40
CA TYR A 276 7.30 19.67 -4.83
C TYR A 276 5.82 19.95 -5.16
N LEU A 277 5.16 18.98 -5.80
CA LEU A 277 3.77 19.09 -6.24
C LEU A 277 2.78 18.49 -5.24
N GLY A 278 3.23 17.59 -4.36
CA GLY A 278 2.37 16.88 -3.42
C GLY A 278 2.81 15.44 -3.20
N ALA A 279 2.12 14.74 -2.31
CA ALA A 279 2.35 13.33 -2.01
C ALA A 279 1.14 12.48 -2.39
N ILE A 280 1.39 11.22 -2.77
CA ILE A 280 0.40 10.15 -2.81
C ILE A 280 0.94 9.02 -1.93
N VAL A 281 0.14 8.64 -0.94
CA VAL A 281 0.44 7.58 0.03
C VAL A 281 -0.61 6.49 -0.13
N SER A 282 -0.15 5.27 -0.34
CA SER A 282 -0.97 4.06 -0.41
C SER A 282 -0.32 2.96 0.42
N GLY A 283 -1.04 1.87 0.67
CA GLY A 283 -0.55 0.84 1.58
C GLY A 283 -1.62 -0.13 2.01
N ASP A 284 -1.17 -1.22 2.61
CA ASP A 284 -2.00 -1.94 3.59
C ASP A 284 -1.89 -1.16 4.91
N PHE A 285 -2.90 -0.35 5.21
CA PHE A 285 -2.94 0.40 6.47
C PHE A 285 -3.31 -0.50 7.65
N ASN A 286 -3.90 -1.66 7.39
CA ASN A 286 -4.40 -2.58 8.40
C ASN A 286 -5.45 -2.00 9.36
N ALA A 287 -6.10 -0.92 8.93
CA ALA A 287 -7.25 -0.31 9.56
C ALA A 287 -8.28 0.23 8.56
N ASN A 288 -9.52 0.28 8.99
CA ASN A 288 -10.58 1.07 8.37
C ASN A 288 -10.50 2.55 8.82
N LEU A 289 -11.26 3.39 8.14
CA LEU A 289 -11.31 4.82 8.43
C LEU A 289 -12.14 5.11 9.70
N TYR A 290 -11.66 6.06 10.49
CA TYR A 290 -12.34 6.64 11.66
C TYR A 290 -13.32 7.54 11.00
N ARG A 291 -14.55 7.51 11.45
CA ARG A 291 -15.56 8.48 11.06
C ARG A 291 -16.37 8.66 12.34
N PRO A 292 -16.10 9.68 13.19
CA PRO A 292 -16.73 9.83 14.50
C PRO A 292 -18.25 9.95 14.42
N ASN A 293 -18.77 10.38 13.26
CA ASN A 293 -20.20 10.45 12.96
C ASN A 293 -20.76 9.17 12.31
N SER A 294 -19.92 8.16 12.02
CA SER A 294 -20.37 6.85 11.53
C SER A 294 -20.59 5.87 12.68
N LYS A 295 -21.47 4.90 12.47
CA LYS A 295 -21.73 3.80 13.42
C LYS A 295 -20.63 2.72 13.39
N LEU A 296 -19.58 2.89 12.59
CA LEU A 296 -18.54 1.89 12.38
C LEU A 296 -17.44 2.04 13.44
N ALA A 297 -17.07 0.92 14.06
CA ALA A 297 -16.29 0.88 15.30
C ALA A 297 -14.76 0.92 15.10
N GLU A 298 -14.29 1.28 13.91
CA GLU A 298 -12.85 1.40 13.66
C GLU A 298 -12.38 2.85 13.62
N VAL A 299 -11.26 3.14 14.28
CA VAL A 299 -10.56 4.41 14.25
C VAL A 299 -9.48 4.34 13.17
N SER A 300 -9.66 5.06 12.07
CA SER A 300 -8.62 5.62 11.20
C SER A 300 -7.54 6.10 12.11
N THR A 301 -6.47 5.36 11.98
CA THR A 301 -5.19 5.68 12.53
C THR A 301 -4.29 6.13 11.40
N ALA A 302 -4.89 6.72 10.35
CA ALA A 302 -4.23 7.50 9.33
C ALA A 302 -4.23 8.99 9.79
N PRO A 303 -3.23 9.46 10.58
CA PRO A 303 -3.08 10.82 11.13
C PRO A 303 -2.78 11.90 10.08
N TRP A 304 -3.24 11.71 8.85
CA TRP A 304 -2.95 12.55 7.69
C TRP A 304 -4.22 13.15 7.12
N GLU A 305 -5.39 12.58 7.45
CA GLU A 305 -6.70 13.10 7.08
C GLU A 305 -6.88 14.47 7.72
N ILE A 306 -6.52 15.53 6.99
CA ILE A 306 -6.79 16.88 7.45
C ILE A 306 -7.49 17.64 6.36
N GLY A 307 -8.71 18.10 6.64
CA GLY A 307 -9.40 19.10 5.81
C GLY A 307 -10.65 18.59 5.10
N VAL A 308 -11.41 17.68 5.72
CA VAL A 308 -12.74 17.31 5.22
C VAL A 308 -13.77 18.09 6.01
N SER A 309 -14.16 19.26 5.49
CA SER A 309 -15.18 20.09 6.12
C SER A 309 -16.46 19.29 6.38
N GLY A 310 -16.82 19.14 7.65
CA GLY A 310 -18.05 18.44 8.09
C GLY A 310 -17.91 16.94 8.39
N GLU A 311 -16.77 16.31 8.09
CA GLU A 311 -16.48 14.93 8.53
C GLU A 311 -15.24 14.83 9.42
N PHE A 312 -14.18 15.56 9.05
CA PHE A 312 -12.91 15.64 9.76
C PHE A 312 -12.24 16.99 9.56
N ASP A 313 -12.39 17.85 10.55
CA ASP A 313 -11.70 19.13 10.56
C ASP A 313 -10.72 19.22 11.74
N PHE A 314 -9.64 18.43 11.66
CA PHE A 314 -8.49 18.59 12.56
C PHE A 314 -7.71 19.89 12.30
N ALA A 315 -8.07 20.69 11.28
CA ALA A 315 -7.48 22.01 11.07
C ALA A 315 -8.11 23.06 12.01
N HIS A 316 -9.36 22.86 12.45
CA HIS A 316 -10.10 23.84 13.24
C HIS A 316 -10.57 23.37 14.63
N ALA A 317 -10.67 22.07 14.92
CA ALA A 317 -11.14 21.56 16.22
C ALA A 317 -9.98 21.08 17.11
N LEU A 318 -9.33 22.00 17.82
CA LEU A 318 -8.05 21.70 18.48
C LEU A 318 -8.11 20.96 19.83
N ASP A 319 -9.27 20.65 20.42
CA ASP A 319 -9.31 19.97 21.73
C ASP A 319 -10.40 18.89 21.91
N ASN A 320 -11.66 19.12 21.50
CA ASN A 320 -12.76 18.19 21.83
C ASN A 320 -12.72 16.86 21.04
N ASP A 321 -12.35 16.90 19.75
CA ASP A 321 -12.32 15.69 18.91
C ASP A 321 -11.13 14.76 19.26
N PHE A 322 -10.05 15.32 19.83
CA PHE A 322 -8.90 14.52 20.27
C PHE A 322 -9.20 13.70 21.53
N ILE A 323 -10.07 14.20 22.42
CA ILE A 323 -10.53 13.43 23.59
C ILE A 323 -11.26 12.17 23.12
N HIS A 324 -12.11 12.30 22.10
CA HIS A 324 -12.77 11.15 21.49
C HIS A 324 -11.80 10.18 20.81
N LEU A 325 -10.72 10.68 20.19
CA LEU A 325 -9.68 9.84 19.60
C LEU A 325 -8.96 8.99 20.65
N GLU A 326 -8.50 9.58 21.75
CA GLU A 326 -7.82 8.85 22.84
C GLU A 326 -8.72 7.75 23.43
N GLU A 327 -9.98 8.09 23.74
CA GLU A 327 -10.94 7.12 24.26
C GLU A 327 -11.23 5.99 23.28
N THR A 328 -11.31 6.29 21.99
CA THR A 328 -11.65 5.28 20.99
C THR A 328 -10.47 4.34 20.75
N LEU A 329 -9.23 4.86 20.65
CA LEU A 329 -8.01 4.04 20.57
C LEU A 329 -7.87 3.12 21.80
N TRP A 330 -8.19 3.63 22.98
CA TRP A 330 -8.25 2.84 24.20
C TRP A 330 -9.29 1.72 24.12
N LYS A 331 -10.54 2.05 23.76
CA LYS A 331 -11.64 1.06 23.62
C LYS A 331 -11.27 -0.05 22.64
N GLN A 332 -10.64 0.29 21.53
CA GLN A 332 -10.15 -0.69 20.57
C GLN A 332 -9.06 -1.60 21.14
N ASN A 333 -8.13 -1.06 21.93
CA ASN A 333 -7.07 -1.87 22.54
C ASN A 333 -7.65 -2.95 23.45
N VAL A 334 -8.66 -2.62 24.25
CA VAL A 334 -9.23 -3.56 25.24
C VAL A 334 -10.32 -4.47 24.69
N ASP A 335 -10.82 -4.24 23.47
CA ASP A 335 -11.84 -5.09 22.86
C ASP A 335 -11.28 -6.50 22.57
N PRO A 336 -11.76 -7.56 23.27
CA PRO A 336 -11.30 -8.93 23.06
C PRO A 336 -11.86 -9.56 21.77
N LYS A 337 -12.91 -8.99 21.18
CA LYS A 337 -13.54 -9.51 19.95
C LYS A 337 -12.82 -9.06 18.69
N PHE A 338 -11.99 -8.03 18.79
CA PHE A 338 -11.32 -7.41 17.67
C PHE A 338 -9.80 -7.59 17.82
N LYS A 339 -9.12 -8.25 16.87
CA LYS A 339 -7.65 -8.48 16.82
C LYS A 339 -6.97 -8.62 18.21
N PRO A 340 -7.40 -9.54 19.10
CA PRO A 340 -6.96 -9.58 20.50
C PRO A 340 -5.46 -9.84 20.69
N TRP A 341 -4.83 -10.49 19.71
CA TRP A 341 -3.39 -10.72 19.66
C TRP A 341 -2.56 -9.44 19.46
N ALA A 342 -3.18 -8.33 19.03
CA ALA A 342 -2.52 -7.04 18.85
C ALA A 342 -2.59 -6.14 20.09
N ASN A 343 -3.23 -6.58 21.17
CA ASN A 343 -3.41 -5.79 22.39
C ASN A 343 -2.06 -5.41 23.02
N ILE A 344 -2.00 -4.21 23.58
CA ILE A 344 -0.92 -3.81 24.47
C ILE A 344 -1.22 -4.41 25.85
N GLY A 345 -0.26 -5.18 26.38
CA GLY A 345 -0.52 -6.16 27.44
C GLY A 345 -0.98 -5.62 28.80
N THR A 346 -0.72 -4.35 29.15
CA THR A 346 -1.23 -3.75 30.40
C THR A 346 -1.97 -2.45 30.15
N ASP A 347 -3.01 -2.18 30.95
CA ASP A 347 -3.83 -0.98 30.87
C ASP A 347 -3.01 0.32 30.98
N SER A 348 -2.06 0.36 31.90
CA SER A 348 -1.18 1.52 32.11
C SER A 348 -0.27 1.76 30.91
N ALA A 349 0.32 0.70 30.34
CA ALA A 349 1.16 0.80 29.15
C ALA A 349 0.36 1.24 27.92
N ALA A 350 -0.85 0.70 27.74
CA ALA A 350 -1.73 1.06 26.64
C ALA A 350 -2.16 2.53 26.70
N ARG A 351 -2.61 3.01 27.87
CA ARG A 351 -2.99 4.43 28.07
C ARG A 351 -1.82 5.38 27.84
N LYS A 352 -0.64 5.03 28.37
CA LYS A 352 0.58 5.82 28.15
C LYS A 352 0.91 5.92 26.65
N ARG A 353 0.91 4.80 25.93
CA ARG A 353 1.18 4.73 24.48
C ARG A 353 0.18 5.54 23.66
N VAL A 354 -1.12 5.39 23.93
CA VAL A 354 -2.19 6.18 23.29
C VAL A 354 -1.96 7.68 23.50
N SER A 355 -1.72 8.10 24.74
CA SER A 355 -1.49 9.52 25.06
C SER A 355 -0.27 10.08 24.33
N ILE A 356 0.85 9.36 24.31
CA ILE A 356 2.07 9.80 23.60
C ILE A 356 1.82 9.91 22.09
N ALA A 357 1.17 8.92 21.50
CA ALA A 357 0.87 8.91 20.08
C ALA A 357 -0.05 10.08 19.68
N VAL A 358 -1.08 10.34 20.49
CA VAL A 358 -2.00 11.47 20.26
C VAL A 358 -1.30 12.81 20.47
N GLU A 359 -0.46 12.96 21.49
CA GLU A 359 0.33 14.18 21.67
C GLU A 359 1.32 14.43 20.52
N ARG A 360 1.97 13.38 20.01
CA ARG A 360 2.81 13.49 18.81
C ARG A 360 1.97 13.92 17.61
N PHE A 361 0.80 13.31 17.40
CA PHE A 361 -0.11 13.69 16.33
C PHE A 361 -0.56 15.15 16.44
N LYS A 362 -0.95 15.62 17.64
CA LYS A 362 -1.30 17.03 17.91
C LYS A 362 -0.16 17.98 17.54
N ARG A 363 1.09 17.62 17.86
CA ARG A 363 2.27 18.43 17.47
C ARG A 363 2.43 18.53 15.95
N LEU A 364 2.30 17.41 15.23
CA LEU A 364 2.34 17.39 13.77
C LEU A 364 1.17 18.14 13.12
N ALA A 365 -0.01 18.08 13.74
CA ALA A 365 -1.16 18.83 13.27
C ALA A 365 -0.94 20.36 13.39
N ARG A 366 -0.11 20.81 14.33
CA ARG A 366 0.15 22.24 14.60
C ARG A 366 1.37 22.82 13.85
N SER A 367 2.24 22.00 13.25
CA SER A 367 3.39 22.47 12.48
C SER A 367 2.95 23.02 11.11
N ASN A 368 3.74 23.93 10.50
CA ASN A 368 3.55 24.33 9.10
C ASN A 368 3.77 23.12 8.21
N ARG A 369 2.68 22.57 7.68
CA ARG A 369 2.67 21.25 7.06
C ARG A 369 3.23 21.31 5.65
N LEU A 370 4.13 20.38 5.34
CA LEU A 370 4.55 20.10 3.97
C LEU A 370 3.65 19.05 3.31
N ILE A 371 3.00 18.22 4.11
CA ILE A 371 2.13 17.13 3.65
C ILE A 371 0.78 17.25 4.37
N ASP A 372 -0.22 17.74 3.66
CA ASP A 372 -1.63 17.60 4.02
C ASP A 372 -2.23 16.57 3.08
N LEU A 373 -2.89 15.53 3.59
CA LEU A 373 -3.48 14.50 2.74
C LEU A 373 -5.00 14.46 2.88
N GLN A 374 -5.66 14.12 1.78
CA GLN A 374 -7.07 13.75 1.71
C GLN A 374 -7.20 12.37 1.08
N GLU A 375 -8.17 11.58 1.55
CA GLU A 375 -8.48 10.31 0.92
C GLU A 375 -9.09 10.55 -0.48
N ALA A 376 -8.73 9.71 -1.45
CA ALA A 376 -9.17 9.82 -2.84
C ALA A 376 -10.71 9.91 -3.00
N PHE A 377 -11.48 9.22 -2.15
CA PHE A 377 -12.93 9.12 -2.26
C PHE A 377 -13.70 10.29 -1.64
N ILE A 378 -13.10 11.01 -0.69
CA ILE A 378 -13.78 12.10 0.02
C ILE A 378 -14.05 13.31 -0.90
N GLY A 379 -13.24 13.48 -1.94
CA GLY A 379 -13.46 14.48 -2.99
C GLY A 379 -14.33 14.02 -4.17
N PHE A 380 -14.78 12.76 -4.19
CA PHE A 380 -15.43 12.15 -5.35
C PHE A 380 -16.95 12.06 -5.21
N ASN A 381 -17.68 12.32 -6.30
CA ASN A 381 -19.14 12.15 -6.32
C ASN A 381 -19.51 10.67 -6.54
N PRO A 382 -20.11 9.98 -5.55
CA PRO A 382 -20.39 8.54 -5.61
C PRO A 382 -21.40 8.14 -6.70
N LYS A 383 -22.10 9.09 -7.35
CA LYS A 383 -23.01 8.80 -8.46
C LYS A 383 -22.32 8.43 -9.78
N LYS A 384 -20.99 8.49 -9.85
CA LYS A 384 -20.19 8.20 -11.06
C LYS A 384 -19.22 7.03 -10.85
N CYS A 385 -19.63 5.97 -10.17
CA CYS A 385 -18.84 4.73 -10.13
C CYS A 385 -18.65 4.22 -11.56
N LEU A 386 -17.41 3.87 -11.90
CA LEU A 386 -17.10 3.22 -13.16
C LEU A 386 -17.37 1.73 -13.02
N ASN A 387 -17.77 1.09 -14.12
CA ASN A 387 -17.30 -0.27 -14.37
C ASN A 387 -15.84 -0.15 -14.81
N PHE A 388 -14.91 -0.21 -13.86
CA PHE A 388 -13.47 -0.16 -14.14
C PHE A 388 -12.94 -1.59 -14.15
N MET A 389 -12.38 -2.01 -15.28
CA MET A 389 -12.02 -3.40 -15.58
C MET A 389 -13.24 -4.34 -15.62
N ARG A 390 -13.04 -5.61 -16.01
CA ARG A 390 -14.01 -6.68 -15.68
C ARG A 390 -13.90 -7.10 -14.19
N LEU A 391 -13.28 -6.27 -13.36
CA LEU A 391 -13.32 -6.39 -11.91
C LEU A 391 -14.64 -5.83 -11.41
N ASP A 392 -15.24 -6.51 -10.46
CA ASP A 392 -16.35 -5.91 -9.72
C ASP A 392 -15.82 -4.64 -9.07
N SER A 393 -16.55 -3.53 -9.18
CA SER A 393 -16.12 -2.23 -8.65
C SER A 393 -17.27 -1.58 -7.88
N ALA A 394 -16.91 -0.79 -6.87
CA ALA A 394 -17.86 -0.01 -6.10
C ALA A 394 -17.25 1.34 -5.70
N CYS A 395 -18.11 2.28 -5.30
CA CYS A 395 -17.66 3.58 -4.78
C CYS A 395 -17.44 3.59 -3.28
N GLU A 396 -17.97 2.60 -2.56
CA GLU A 396 -17.89 2.56 -1.10
C GLU A 396 -17.85 1.12 -0.62
N ARG A 397 -17.01 0.88 0.40
CA ARG A 397 -17.01 -0.35 1.21
C ARG A 397 -16.67 0.04 2.64
N GLU A 398 -17.47 -0.43 3.59
CA GLU A 398 -17.32 -0.12 5.02
C GLU A 398 -16.08 -0.78 5.64
N ASP A 399 -15.56 -1.85 5.04
CA ASP A 399 -14.47 -2.70 5.54
C ASP A 399 -13.25 -2.73 4.58
N ARG A 400 -12.93 -1.59 3.94
CA ARG A 400 -11.70 -1.46 3.13
C ARG A 400 -10.49 -1.13 4.00
N ILE A 401 -9.40 -1.88 3.82
CA ILE A 401 -8.14 -1.63 4.54
C ILE A 401 -7.06 -1.00 3.65
N ASP A 402 -7.21 -1.09 2.33
CA ASP A 402 -6.36 -0.40 1.37
C ASP A 402 -6.95 1.00 1.10
N LEU A 403 -6.08 2.00 1.17
CA LEU A 403 -6.46 3.41 1.05
C LEU A 403 -5.46 4.14 0.19
N VAL A 404 -5.93 5.13 -0.58
CA VAL A 404 -5.06 6.06 -1.30
C VAL A 404 -5.33 7.47 -0.79
N PHE A 405 -4.30 8.08 -0.25
CA PHE A 405 -4.29 9.45 0.24
C PHE A 405 -3.43 10.32 -0.66
N ALA A 406 -3.87 11.53 -0.96
CA ALA A 406 -3.14 12.46 -1.81
C ALA A 406 -3.15 13.88 -1.25
N SER A 407 -2.15 14.69 -1.60
CA SER A 407 -2.12 16.08 -1.19
C SER A 407 -3.25 16.90 -1.80
N HIS A 408 -3.70 17.96 -1.10
CA HIS A 408 -4.74 18.87 -1.62
C HIS A 408 -4.38 19.56 -2.94
N THR A 409 -3.08 19.70 -3.21
CA THR A 409 -2.55 20.16 -4.50
C THR A 409 -2.77 19.17 -5.65
N LEU A 410 -3.09 17.91 -5.35
CA LEU A 410 -3.45 16.86 -6.30
C LEU A 410 -4.96 16.65 -6.24
N SER A 411 -5.68 17.24 -7.20
CA SER A 411 -7.15 17.19 -7.21
C SER A 411 -7.65 15.84 -7.73
N PRO A 412 -8.45 15.08 -6.95
CA PRO A 412 -8.99 13.81 -7.42
C PRO A 412 -10.03 14.03 -8.52
N LEU A 413 -9.82 13.43 -9.69
CA LEU A 413 -10.76 13.44 -10.80
C LEU A 413 -11.67 12.20 -10.81
N LYS A 414 -11.11 11.05 -10.42
CA LYS A 414 -11.73 9.73 -10.57
C LYS A 414 -11.22 8.81 -9.48
N ALA A 415 -12.09 8.04 -8.85
CA ALA A 415 -11.69 6.97 -7.94
C ALA A 415 -12.64 5.76 -8.04
N ALA A 416 -12.12 4.56 -7.84
CA ALA A 416 -12.90 3.32 -7.81
C ALA A 416 -12.27 2.29 -6.85
N ILE A 417 -13.10 1.64 -6.05
CA ILE A 417 -12.70 0.45 -5.28
C ILE A 417 -12.82 -0.74 -6.21
N LEU A 418 -11.79 -1.57 -6.25
CA LEU A 418 -11.66 -2.74 -7.10
C LEU A 418 -11.81 -3.99 -6.25
N PHE A 419 -12.79 -4.83 -6.58
CA PHE A 419 -13.11 -6.03 -5.84
C PHE A 419 -12.62 -7.23 -6.61
N SER A 420 -11.88 -8.09 -5.93
CA SER A 420 -11.84 -9.49 -6.27
C SER A 420 -13.04 -10.19 -5.65
N LYS A 421 -13.58 -11.21 -6.32
CA LYS A 421 -14.55 -12.15 -5.72
C LYS A 421 -13.89 -13.11 -4.70
N ASN A 422 -12.74 -12.75 -4.14
CA ASN A 422 -12.00 -13.63 -3.24
C ASN A 422 -12.48 -13.51 -1.80
N SER A 423 -12.47 -14.65 -1.11
CA SER A 423 -12.33 -14.65 0.34
C SER A 423 -10.85 -14.51 0.70
N PHE A 424 -10.56 -13.93 1.88
CA PHE A 424 -9.21 -13.88 2.48
C PHE A 424 -8.50 -15.23 2.58
N TYR A 425 -9.22 -16.33 2.31
CA TYR A 425 -8.74 -17.71 2.37
C TYR A 425 -8.44 -18.32 1.00
N SER A 426 -8.59 -17.57 -0.10
CA SER A 426 -8.49 -18.07 -1.48
C SER A 426 -7.23 -17.55 -2.16
N LEU A 427 -6.47 -18.46 -2.79
CA LEU A 427 -5.34 -18.14 -3.66
C LEU A 427 -5.76 -17.85 -5.12
N VAL A 428 -7.06 -17.84 -5.44
CA VAL A 428 -7.53 -17.95 -6.83
C VAL A 428 -7.79 -16.61 -7.53
N GLY A 429 -8.10 -15.54 -6.78
CA GLY A 429 -8.44 -14.25 -7.38
C GLY A 429 -7.34 -13.17 -7.28
N PRO A 430 -7.59 -11.99 -7.88
CA PRO A 430 -6.56 -10.99 -8.19
C PRO A 430 -5.93 -10.27 -6.99
N THR A 431 -6.65 -10.20 -5.89
CA THR A 431 -6.29 -9.52 -4.64
C THR A 431 -7.13 -10.17 -3.53
N ASP A 432 -6.74 -10.14 -2.29
CA ASP A 432 -7.56 -10.57 -1.15
C ASP A 432 -8.20 -9.38 -0.41
N HIS A 433 -7.65 -8.18 -0.60
CA HIS A 433 -8.23 -6.90 -0.20
C HIS A 433 -8.78 -6.12 -1.40
N PRO A 434 -9.75 -5.20 -1.20
CA PRO A 434 -10.18 -4.32 -2.29
C PRO A 434 -9.05 -3.37 -2.69
N GLY A 435 -8.59 -3.45 -3.94
CA GLY A 435 -7.67 -2.46 -4.49
C GLY A 435 -8.34 -1.10 -4.68
N VAL A 436 -7.55 -0.06 -4.92
CA VAL A 436 -8.07 1.29 -5.20
C VAL A 436 -7.40 1.83 -6.45
N TYR A 437 -8.23 2.31 -7.38
CA TYR A 437 -7.79 3.13 -8.51
C TYR A 437 -8.13 4.59 -8.23
N ALA A 438 -7.21 5.50 -8.50
CA ALA A 438 -7.43 6.94 -8.42
C ALA A 438 -6.71 7.70 -9.53
N GLN A 439 -7.34 8.75 -10.04
CA GLN A 439 -6.76 9.68 -11.00
C GLN A 439 -6.72 11.07 -10.37
N TYR A 440 -5.57 11.72 -10.48
CA TYR A 440 -5.31 13.06 -9.96
C TYR A 440 -4.90 14.01 -11.07
N GLU A 441 -5.20 15.29 -10.86
CA GLU A 441 -4.83 16.41 -11.72
C GLU A 441 -4.06 17.46 -10.89
N TYR A 442 -3.03 18.06 -11.50
CA TYR A 442 -2.22 19.12 -10.91
C TYR A 442 -1.63 20.08 -11.95
#